data_AF-A0A839WFJ9-F1
#
_entry.id   AF-A0A839WFJ9-F1
#
_cell.length_a   1.000
_cell.length_b   1.000
_cell.length_c   1.000
_cell.angle_alpha   90.00
_cell.angle_beta   90.00
_cell.angle_gamma   90.00
#
_symmetry.space_group_name_H-M   'P 1'
#
loop_
_entity.id
_entity.type
_entity.pdbx_description
1 polymer ?
#
loop_
_entity_poly.entity_id
_entity_poly.type
_entity_poly.pdbx_seq_one_letter_code
_entity_poly.pdbx_strand_id
1 'polypeptide(L)'
;MTQYAIFELSMPNRGSWNGGWSGAMDKYVKHRQLPAKGNPNVKDGANHYYNFGDGWGANVSVRIVEGAKAKNQAIKGSKGFCGYDWMIDSILKHGKIIAE
;
A
#
# COMPACT_ATOMS: atom_id res chain seq x y z
N MET A 1 14.56 17.85 0.63
CA MET A 1 13.91 17.19 1.80
C MET A 1 13.61 15.75 1.41
N THR A 2 13.73 14.80 2.33
CA THR A 2 13.46 13.38 2.02
C THR A 2 11.96 13.12 2.08
N GLN A 3 11.40 12.68 0.96
CA GLN A 3 10.00 12.29 0.85
C GLN A 3 9.85 10.80 1.11
N TYR A 4 8.77 10.42 1.79
CA TYR A 4 8.42 9.04 2.07
C TYR A 4 7.02 8.77 1.51
N ALA A 5 6.90 7.75 0.66
CA ALA A 5 5.62 7.21 0.25
C ALA A 5 5.15 6.20 1.30
N ILE A 6 3.93 6.38 1.77
CA ILE A 6 3.22 5.50 2.70
C ILE A 6 2.19 4.74 1.88
N PHE A 7 2.29 3.43 1.91
CA PHE A 7 1.38 2.51 1.26
C PHE A 7 0.51 1.89 2.34
N GLU A 8 -0.81 2.00 2.21
CA GLU A 8 -1.79 1.40 3.11
C GLU A 8 -2.57 0.32 2.34
N LEU A 9 -2.48 -0.92 2.81
CA LEU A 9 -3.19 -2.05 2.24
C LEU A 9 -4.56 -2.18 2.92
N SER A 10 -5.60 -2.17 2.12
CA SER A 10 -6.98 -2.44 2.52
C SER A 10 -7.55 -3.53 1.63
N MET A 11 -8.34 -4.46 2.18
CA MET A 11 -9.03 -5.48 1.37
C MET A 11 -10.55 -5.29 1.48
N PRO A 12 -11.13 -4.39 0.67
CA PRO A 12 -12.56 -4.13 0.71
C PRO A 12 -13.39 -5.26 0.09
N ASN A 13 -12.85 -6.01 -0.88
CA ASN A 13 -13.61 -7.03 -1.61
C ASN A 13 -13.44 -8.40 -0.93
N ARG A 14 -14.53 -8.89 -0.31
CA ARG A 14 -14.60 -10.16 0.40
C ARG A 14 -15.17 -11.24 -0.52
N GLY A 15 -14.39 -12.25 -0.85
CA GLY A 15 -14.90 -13.47 -1.47
C GLY A 15 -15.93 -14.13 -0.53
N SER A 16 -17.08 -14.55 -1.06
CA SER A 16 -18.19 -15.14 -0.29
C SER A 16 -17.86 -16.45 0.44
N TRP A 17 -16.64 -16.97 0.30
CA TRP A 17 -16.22 -18.19 0.95
C TRP A 17 -15.46 -17.88 2.25
N ASN A 18 -16.26 -17.78 3.32
CA ASN A 18 -15.86 -18.04 4.71
C ASN A 18 -14.85 -17.05 5.36
N GLY A 19 -15.37 -15.94 5.90
CA GLY A 19 -14.78 -15.38 7.13
C GLY A 19 -13.86 -14.15 6.99
N GLY A 20 -13.85 -13.45 5.87
CA GLY A 20 -13.16 -12.15 5.75
C GLY A 20 -11.64 -12.23 5.90
N TRP A 21 -10.94 -11.15 5.55
CA TRP A 21 -9.51 -11.07 5.81
C TRP A 21 -9.26 -10.97 7.32
N SER A 22 -8.65 -12.00 7.92
CA SER A 22 -8.17 -12.00 9.31
C SER A 22 -7.15 -10.88 9.48
N GLY A 23 -7.62 -9.74 9.98
CA GLY A 23 -6.83 -8.51 10.11
C GLY A 23 -7.38 -7.30 9.33
N ALA A 24 -8.56 -7.38 8.70
CA ALA A 24 -9.21 -6.19 8.12
C ALA A 24 -9.41 -5.01 9.11
N MET A 25 -9.30 -5.27 10.42
CA MET A 25 -9.32 -4.26 11.48
C MET A 25 -7.93 -3.72 11.85
N ASP A 26 -6.86 -4.42 11.46
CA ASP A 26 -5.48 -4.04 11.68
C ASP A 26 -4.99 -3.09 10.58
N LYS A 27 -4.10 -2.19 10.95
CA LYS A 27 -3.50 -1.22 10.02
C LYS A 27 -2.32 -1.86 9.29
N TYR A 28 -2.47 -2.11 7.99
CA TYR A 28 -1.36 -2.60 7.16
C TYR A 28 -0.74 -1.48 6.36
N VAL A 29 0.38 -0.98 6.84
CA VAL A 29 1.05 0.20 6.30
C VAL A 29 2.53 -0.08 6.15
N LYS A 30 3.06 0.26 4.99
CA LYS A 30 4.50 0.20 4.71
C LYS A 30 4.96 1.53 4.17
N HIS A 31 6.14 1.96 4.59
CA HIS A 31 6.77 3.15 4.04
C HIS A 31 7.80 2.76 2.97
N ARG A 32 8.03 3.65 2.01
CA ARG A 32 9.18 3.62 1.13
C ARG A 32 9.75 5.01 0.94
N GLN A 33 11.07 5.09 0.96
CA GLN A 33 11.75 6.36 0.70
C GLN A 33 11.67 6.64 -0.79
N LEU A 34 11.19 7.84 -1.15
CA LEU A 34 11.21 8.31 -2.52
C LEU A 34 12.55 9.00 -2.81
N PRO A 35 13.06 8.88 -4.04
CA PRO A 35 14.23 9.65 -4.47
C PRO A 35 13.91 11.15 -4.46
N ALA A 36 14.94 11.99 -4.37
CA ALA A 36 14.77 13.44 -4.31
C ALA A 36 14.07 14.05 -5.55
N LYS A 37 14.08 13.33 -6.68
CA LYS A 37 13.33 13.70 -7.90
C LYS A 37 11.84 13.33 -7.86
N GLY A 38 11.36 12.69 -6.79
CA GLY A 38 10.04 12.09 -6.72
C GLY A 38 9.94 10.82 -7.58
N ASN A 39 8.81 10.13 -7.52
CA ASN A 39 8.50 9.04 -8.43
C ASN A 39 7.22 9.40 -9.22
N PRO A 40 7.29 9.57 -10.55
CA PRO A 40 6.11 9.94 -11.34
C PRO A 40 4.99 8.89 -11.30
N ASN A 41 5.34 7.64 -10.98
CA ASN A 41 4.40 6.53 -10.86
C ASN A 41 3.60 6.56 -9.56
N VAL A 42 4.07 7.28 -8.54
CA VAL A 42 3.52 7.29 -7.19
C VAL A 42 3.06 8.70 -6.87
N LYS A 43 1.74 8.91 -6.84
CA LYS A 43 1.14 10.21 -6.52
C LYS A 43 0.55 10.19 -5.12
N ASP A 44 0.58 11.34 -4.46
CA ASP A 44 -0.13 11.51 -3.20
C ASP A 44 -1.64 11.32 -3.41
N GLY A 45 -2.26 10.50 -2.56
CA GLY A 45 -3.67 10.14 -2.68
C GLY A 45 -3.98 9.13 -3.79
N ALA A 46 -2.98 8.56 -4.48
CA ALA A 46 -3.23 7.52 -5.47
C ALA A 46 -3.79 6.25 -4.79
N ASN A 47 -4.73 5.59 -5.46
CA ASN A 47 -5.25 4.30 -5.03
C ASN A 47 -5.04 3.28 -6.16
N HIS A 48 -4.56 2.10 -5.79
CA HIS A 48 -4.34 1.01 -6.72
C HIS A 48 -5.18 -0.18 -6.27
N TYR A 49 -6.26 -0.41 -6.99
CA TYR A 49 -7.08 -1.59 -6.80
C TYR A 49 -6.49 -2.77 -7.60
N TYR A 50 -6.41 -3.92 -6.96
CA TYR A 50 -5.98 -5.17 -7.54
C TYR A 50 -6.99 -6.28 -7.24
N ASN A 51 -7.51 -6.89 -8.29
CA ASN A 51 -8.40 -8.05 -8.18
C ASN A 51 -7.57 -9.32 -8.34
N PHE A 52 -7.66 -10.23 -7.37
CA PHE A 52 -6.97 -11.52 -7.42
C PHE A 52 -7.65 -12.51 -8.37
N GLY A 53 -8.89 -12.26 -8.79
CA GLY A 53 -9.65 -13.15 -9.66
C GLY A 53 -10.50 -14.18 -8.91
N ASP A 54 -10.06 -14.62 -7.73
CA ASP A 54 -10.78 -15.57 -6.85
C ASP A 54 -11.88 -14.91 -5.98
N GLY A 55 -12.43 -13.78 -6.42
CA GLY A 55 -13.40 -12.98 -5.64
C GLY A 55 -12.78 -12.16 -4.52
N TRP A 56 -11.45 -12.17 -4.39
CA TRP A 56 -10.68 -11.34 -3.48
C TRP A 56 -10.15 -10.09 -4.18
N GLY A 57 -10.14 -8.96 -3.49
CA GLY A 57 -9.60 -7.71 -4.03
C GLY A 57 -8.87 -6.89 -2.96
N ALA A 58 -7.63 -6.53 -3.26
CA ALA A 58 -6.82 -5.62 -2.49
C ALA A 58 -6.91 -4.21 -3.06
N ASN A 59 -6.82 -3.22 -2.19
CA ASN A 59 -6.68 -1.82 -2.52
C ASN A 59 -5.46 -1.28 -1.78
N VAL A 60 -4.53 -0.67 -2.51
CA VAL A 60 -3.35 -0.04 -1.94
C VAL A 60 -3.49 1.47 -2.11
N SER A 61 -3.68 2.16 -1.00
CA SER A 61 -3.71 3.63 -0.96
C SER A 61 -2.30 4.18 -0.73
N VAL A 62 -1.94 5.21 -1.47
CA VAL A 62 -0.63 5.86 -1.42
C VAL A 62 -0.77 7.25 -0.83
N ARG A 63 0.11 7.59 0.10
CA ARG A 63 0.22 8.94 0.68
C ARG A 63 1.68 9.35 0.74
N ILE A 64 2.02 10.53 0.24
CA ILE A 64 3.37 11.08 0.31
C ILE A 64 3.46 11.96 1.55
N VAL A 65 4.46 11.70 2.38
CA VAL A 65 4.75 12.50 3.57
C VAL A 65 6.19 12.97 3.55
N GLU A 66 6.42 14.17 4.05
CA GLU A 66 7.75 14.76 4.13
C GLU A 66 8.32 14.62 5.55
N GLY A 67 9.54 14.10 5.64
CA GLY A 67 10.24 13.97 6.91
C GLY A 67 9.92 12.69 7.72
N ALA A 68 10.89 12.32 8.56
CA ALA A 68 10.85 11.06 9.30
C ALA A 68 9.74 11.02 10.38
N LYS A 69 9.34 12.17 10.95
CA LYS A 69 8.25 12.23 11.96
C LYS A 69 6.91 11.79 11.36
N ALA A 70 6.54 12.35 10.21
CA ALA A 70 5.29 12.02 9.54
C ALA A 70 5.27 10.55 9.10
N LYS A 71 6.40 10.06 8.57
CA LYS A 71 6.62 8.64 8.28
C LYS A 71 6.34 7.77 9.51
N ASN A 72 6.98 8.10 10.64
CA ASN A 72 6.90 7.29 11.86
C ASN A 72 5.49 7.28 12.44
N GLN A 73 4.76 8.40 12.35
CA GLN A 73 3.37 8.50 12.76
C GLN A 73 2.44 7.65 11.87
N ALA A 74 2.70 7.61 10.56
CA ALA A 74 1.91 6.84 9.61
C ALA A 74 2.06 5.32 9.78
N ILE A 75 3.27 4.84 10.05
CA ILE A 75 3.53 3.42 10.33
C ILE A 75 3.21 3.01 11.78
N LYS A 76 2.84 3.96 12.64
CA LYS A 76 2.59 3.71 14.06
C LYS A 76 1.39 2.78 14.21
N GLY A 77 1.59 1.66 14.90
CA GLY A 77 0.56 0.63 15.09
C GLY A 77 0.31 -0.21 13.83
N SER A 78 1.18 -0.13 12.83
CA SER A 78 1.06 -1.01 11.67
C SER A 78 1.56 -2.41 11.97
N LYS A 79 0.86 -3.42 11.44
CA LYS A 79 1.31 -4.82 11.46
C LYS A 79 2.11 -5.22 10.21
N GLY A 80 2.58 -4.25 9.43
CA GLY A 80 3.35 -4.45 8.21
C GLY A 80 2.48 -4.57 6.97
N PHE A 81 2.90 -5.37 6.00
CA PHE A 81 2.22 -5.48 4.69
C PHE A 81 1.92 -6.93 4.31
N CYS A 82 1.90 -7.86 5.29
CA CYS A 82 1.50 -9.27 5.13
C CYS A 82 2.10 -10.03 3.92
N GLY A 83 3.30 -9.67 3.46
CA GLY A 83 3.93 -10.31 2.29
C GLY A 83 3.49 -9.74 0.92
N TYR A 84 2.61 -8.74 0.89
CA TYR A 84 2.19 -8.02 -0.32
C TYR A 84 3.18 -6.92 -0.75
N ASP A 85 4.43 -7.01 -0.28
CA ASP A 85 5.50 -6.07 -0.62
C ASP A 85 5.73 -5.95 -2.13
N TRP A 86 5.49 -7.05 -2.86
CA TRP A 86 5.58 -7.08 -4.33
C TRP A 86 4.59 -6.11 -5.00
N MET A 87 3.43 -5.83 -4.39
CA MET A 87 2.47 -4.85 -4.93
C MET A 87 3.04 -3.44 -4.88
N ILE A 88 3.75 -3.09 -3.80
CA ILE A 88 4.41 -1.79 -3.65
C ILE A 88 5.52 -1.65 -4.69
N ASP A 89 6.33 -2.71 -4.86
CA ASP A 89 7.40 -2.71 -5.86
C ASP A 89 6.85 -2.54 -7.28
N SER A 90 5.75 -3.23 -7.59
CA SER A 90 5.03 -3.10 -8.86
C SER A 90 4.49 -1.67 -9.08
N ILE A 91 3.88 -1.06 -8.06
CA ILE A 91 3.43 0.34 -8.12
C ILE A 91 4.62 1.31 -8.32
N LEU A 92 5.74 1.09 -7.63
CA LEU A 92 6.92 1.94 -7.77
C LEU A 92 7.52 1.87 -9.18
N LYS A 93 7.53 0.68 -9.79
CA LYS A 93 8.09 0.43 -11.12
C LYS A 93 7.15 0.82 -12.26
N HIS A 94 5.87 0.46 -12.15
CA HIS A 94 4.89 0.53 -13.24
C HIS A 94 3.75 1.51 -12.99
N GLY A 95 3.59 2.04 -11.77
CA GLY A 95 2.46 2.91 -11.40
C GLY A 95 1.12 2.17 -11.28
N LYS A 96 1.16 0.83 -11.23
CA LYS A 96 -0.01 -0.03 -11.06
C LYS A 96 0.41 -1.36 -10.42
N ILE A 97 -0.53 -2.04 -9.79
CA ILE A 97 -0.29 -3.39 -9.26
C ILE A 97 -0.46 -4.37 -10.42
N ILE A 98 0.61 -5.07 -10.77
CA ILE A 98 0.63 -6.14 -11.75
C ILE A 98 1.16 -7.37 -11.03
N ALA A 99 0.39 -8.46 -11.00
CA ALA A 99 0.95 -9.78 -10.78
C ALA A 99 1.23 -10.37 -12.17
N GLU A 100 2.48 -10.72 -12.41
CA GLU A 100 2.88 -11.54 -13.55
C GLU A 100 2.73 -13.03 -13.21
#